data_AF-A0AAE0Z6P6-F1
#
_entry.id   AF-A0AAE0Z6P6-F1
#
_cell.length_a   1.000
_cell.length_b   1.000
_cell.length_c   1.000
_cell.angle_alpha   90.00
_cell.angle_beta   90.00
_cell.angle_gamma   90.00
#
_symmetry.space_group_name_H-M   'P 1'
#
loop_
_entity.id
_entity.type
_entity.pdbx_description
1 polymer ?
#
loop_
_entity_poly.entity_id
_entity_poly.type
_entity_poly.pdbx_seq_one_letter_code
_entity_poly.pdbx_strand_id
1 'polypeptide(L)'
;MKEYLSNIDWEAQLNNLNVEEAWQLFMAEINEVKRRYVPEKSTTGDRKKWLDGGTLSAVRKKHKMYRRWIETRDGQHYQEYAKARNKEARECRKAKIRLEKTVAEQAKRNPKSFCSYVKAKTSTRSGIGDLKRDDGTIASTDKEKAQVLNDFFQSVFTEEPDGELPKAPQFAFNSPLTNLDFKTEDIRKLLTKLKSGKAAGPDDIPTILLTETAEALALPIRIIFRKSLDEGRVPIKNSTSGIHPLKTSKAEKDLGVVVDSQLNFKDHISQAVTKANRILGVIRRSFDHLTDYTFVQLYNKALVRPILEYGHSVWQPVLETLQQDIEDVQRRATKLIGHLKDKPYPERLSILKLLSLEHRRGRGDMIDLFKYVTGIYDASRPIFELAPNSNTRGHSKKLIKKRSRLAVRSNFFSERVVSGWNSLPESVVSAPSVNAFKNRLDAHWATHPAIYNPEYYN
;
A
#
# COMPACT_ATOMS: atom_id res chain seq x y z
N MET A 1 -30.68 18.74 6.02
CA MET A 1 -29.33 19.29 6.25
C MET A 1 -29.11 20.61 5.53
N LYS A 2 -28.98 20.63 4.18
CA LYS A 2 -28.68 21.85 3.42
C LYS A 2 -29.72 22.95 3.65
N GLU A 3 -31.00 22.63 3.45
CA GLU A 3 -32.11 23.58 3.65
C GLU A 3 -32.21 24.11 5.09
N TYR A 4 -32.04 23.25 6.10
CA TYR A 4 -32.00 23.66 7.51
C TYR A 4 -30.88 24.70 7.75
N LEU A 5 -29.65 24.41 7.30
CA LEU A 5 -28.50 25.29 7.50
C LEU A 5 -28.60 26.58 6.66
N SER A 6 -29.26 26.54 5.51
CA SER A 6 -29.49 27.70 4.65
C SER A 6 -30.59 28.64 5.19
N ASN A 7 -31.51 28.12 6.01
CA ASN A 7 -32.57 28.92 6.63
C ASN A 7 -32.11 29.65 7.91
N ILE A 8 -30.90 29.35 8.41
CA ILE A 8 -30.31 30.06 9.55
C ILE A 8 -29.71 31.37 9.05
N ASP A 9 -30.10 32.49 9.67
CA ASP A 9 -29.48 33.79 9.44
C ASP A 9 -28.15 33.89 10.21
N TRP A 10 -27.10 33.33 9.59
CA TRP A 10 -25.76 33.29 10.15
C TRP A 10 -25.16 34.68 10.38
N GLU A 11 -25.51 35.68 9.58
CA GLU A 11 -24.99 37.04 9.76
C GLU A 11 -25.59 37.68 11.01
N ALA A 12 -26.92 37.62 11.18
CA ALA A 12 -27.56 38.17 12.36
C ALA A 12 -27.11 37.48 13.65
N GLN A 13 -26.92 36.16 13.61
CA GLN A 13 -26.57 35.38 14.80
C GLN A 13 -25.09 35.48 15.18
N LEU A 14 -24.17 35.51 14.21
CA LEU A 14 -22.74 35.47 14.50
C LEU A 14 -22.11 36.85 14.65
N ASN A 15 -22.59 37.88 13.95
CA ASN A 15 -21.89 39.18 13.90
C ASN A 15 -21.74 39.85 15.28
N ASN A 16 -22.70 39.66 16.18
CA ASN A 16 -22.70 40.28 17.51
C ASN A 16 -21.97 39.46 18.59
N LEU A 17 -21.45 38.27 18.25
CA LEU A 17 -20.76 37.38 19.18
C LEU A 17 -19.24 37.52 19.07
N ASN A 18 -18.51 37.21 20.14
CA ASN A 18 -17.05 37.02 20.05
C ASN A 18 -16.70 35.70 19.33
N VAL A 19 -15.44 35.49 18.95
CA VAL A 19 -15.05 34.31 18.14
C VAL A 19 -15.37 32.98 18.83
N GLU A 20 -15.27 32.91 20.15
CA GLU A 20 -15.50 31.68 20.93
C GLU A 20 -17.00 31.38 21.01
N GLU A 21 -17.82 32.38 21.34
CA GLU A 21 -19.28 32.28 21.34
C GLU A 21 -19.83 31.94 19.95
N ALA A 22 -19.30 32.59 18.91
CA ALA A 22 -19.65 32.33 17.52
C ALA A 22 -19.32 30.88 17.12
N TRP A 23 -18.17 30.36 17.55
CA TRP A 23 -17.77 28.97 17.33
C TRP A 23 -18.66 27.98 18.09
N GLN A 24 -18.99 28.27 19.34
CA GLN A 24 -19.87 27.42 20.15
C GLN A 24 -21.28 27.33 19.55
N LEU A 25 -21.85 28.45 19.11
CA LEU A 25 -23.14 28.47 18.43
C LEU A 25 -23.09 27.68 17.12
N PHE A 26 -22.06 27.91 16.30
CA PHE A 26 -21.85 27.14 15.08
C PHE A 26 -21.78 25.64 15.35
N MET A 27 -20.99 25.22 16.33
CA MET A 27 -20.87 23.82 16.72
C MET A 27 -22.18 23.23 17.26
N ALA A 28 -22.97 24.01 18.00
CA ALA A 28 -24.28 23.58 18.49
C ALA A 28 -25.24 23.26 17.33
N GLU A 29 -25.32 24.13 16.32
CA GLU A 29 -26.16 23.90 15.14
C GLU A 29 -25.68 22.71 14.30
N ILE A 30 -24.36 22.56 14.12
CA ILE A 30 -23.78 21.40 13.43
C ILE A 30 -24.12 20.09 14.16
N ASN A 31 -24.04 20.09 15.48
CA ASN A 31 -24.40 18.92 16.31
C ASN A 31 -25.90 18.61 16.23
N GLU A 32 -26.76 19.62 16.17
CA GLU A 32 -28.20 19.41 15.99
C GLU A 32 -28.53 18.84 14.60
N VAL A 33 -27.83 19.29 13.56
CA VAL A 33 -27.92 18.70 12.21
C VAL A 33 -27.46 17.25 12.22
N LYS A 34 -26.34 16.95 12.89
CA LYS A 34 -25.83 15.57 13.07
C LYS A 34 -26.89 14.70 13.74
N ARG A 35 -27.48 15.16 14.84
CA ARG A 35 -28.52 14.44 15.60
C ARG A 35 -29.79 14.18 14.79
N ARG A 36 -30.26 15.16 14.01
CA ARG A 36 -31.53 15.05 13.27
C ARG A 36 -31.44 14.26 11.97
N TYR A 37 -30.32 14.36 11.26
CA TYR A 37 -30.25 13.92 9.86
C TYR A 37 -29.21 12.83 9.59
N VAL A 38 -28.35 12.48 10.55
CA VAL A 38 -27.36 11.41 10.38
C VAL A 38 -27.88 10.14 11.07
N PRO A 39 -28.36 9.13 10.32
CA PRO A 39 -28.90 7.92 10.92
C PRO A 39 -27.80 7.05 11.54
N GLU A 40 -28.00 6.65 12.79
CA GLU A 40 -27.16 5.66 13.44
C GLU A 40 -27.54 4.26 12.93
N LYS A 41 -26.54 3.52 12.43
CA LYS A 41 -26.75 2.15 11.95
C LYS A 41 -25.97 1.17 12.82
N SER A 42 -26.70 0.31 13.51
CA SER A 42 -26.11 -0.90 14.09
C SER A 42 -25.72 -1.86 12.95
N THR A 43 -24.46 -2.24 12.89
CA THR A 43 -23.97 -3.19 11.89
C THR A 43 -24.41 -4.59 12.29
N THR A 44 -25.28 -5.21 11.50
CA THR A 44 -25.57 -6.65 11.62
C THR A 44 -24.34 -7.48 11.28
N GLY A 45 -24.21 -8.63 11.96
CA GLY A 45 -23.04 -9.49 11.86
C GLY A 45 -22.63 -9.82 10.43
N ASP A 46 -21.33 -9.72 10.16
CA ASP A 46 -20.75 -9.78 8.82
C ASP A 46 -21.01 -11.16 8.18
N ARG A 47 -21.79 -11.20 7.10
CA ARG A 47 -22.01 -12.45 6.34
C ARG A 47 -20.67 -12.90 5.77
N LYS A 48 -20.32 -14.17 5.96
CA LYS A 48 -19.08 -14.77 5.41
C LYS A 48 -19.01 -14.51 3.90
N LYS A 49 -18.03 -13.70 3.46
CA LYS A 49 -17.89 -13.24 2.07
C LYS A 49 -17.76 -14.36 1.03
N TRP A 50 -17.29 -15.54 1.44
CA TRP A 50 -17.17 -16.72 0.55
C TRP A 50 -18.48 -17.50 0.38
N LEU A 51 -19.52 -17.23 1.16
CA LEU A 51 -20.72 -18.07 1.23
C LEU A 51 -21.74 -17.71 0.12
N ASP A 52 -21.62 -18.40 -1.02
CA ASP A 52 -22.58 -18.31 -2.12
C ASP A 52 -23.88 -19.12 -1.88
N GLY A 53 -24.88 -18.91 -2.75
CA GLY A 53 -26.20 -19.54 -2.63
C GLY A 53 -26.17 -21.07 -2.75
N GLY A 54 -25.31 -21.61 -3.62
CA GLY A 54 -25.14 -23.06 -3.79
C GLY A 54 -24.56 -23.72 -2.54
N THR A 55 -23.57 -23.06 -1.93
CA THR A 55 -22.94 -23.50 -0.69
C THR A 55 -23.91 -23.41 0.48
N LEU A 56 -24.69 -22.33 0.56
CA LEU A 56 -25.74 -22.19 1.58
C LEU A 56 -26.80 -23.28 1.46
N SER A 57 -27.20 -23.64 0.23
CA SER A 57 -28.11 -24.76 -0.02
C SER A 57 -27.53 -26.10 0.46
N ALA A 58 -26.25 -26.35 0.22
CA ALA A 58 -25.55 -27.54 0.72
C ALA A 58 -25.49 -27.58 2.25
N VAL A 59 -25.22 -26.45 2.91
CA VAL A 59 -25.23 -26.32 4.39
C VAL A 59 -26.62 -26.61 4.95
N ARG A 60 -27.67 -26.05 4.35
CA ARG A 60 -29.07 -26.32 4.74
C ARG A 60 -29.44 -27.79 4.58
N LYS A 61 -29.05 -28.40 3.45
CA LYS A 61 -29.29 -29.83 3.20
C LYS A 61 -28.56 -30.72 4.21
N LYS A 62 -27.31 -30.42 4.56
CA LYS A 62 -26.57 -31.11 5.62
C LYS A 62 -27.33 -31.07 6.95
N HIS A 63 -27.75 -29.89 7.40
CA HIS A 63 -28.49 -29.75 8.66
C HIS A 63 -29.87 -30.44 8.63
N LYS A 64 -30.56 -30.43 7.49
CA LYS A 64 -31.83 -31.18 7.32
C LYS A 64 -31.60 -32.68 7.51
N MET A 65 -30.61 -33.25 6.83
CA MET A 65 -30.32 -34.69 6.92
C MET A 65 -29.78 -35.09 8.31
N TYR A 66 -29.01 -34.22 8.95
CA TYR A 66 -28.55 -34.44 10.33
C TYR A 66 -29.71 -34.52 11.33
N ARG A 67 -30.67 -33.60 11.25
CA ARG A 67 -31.87 -33.63 12.11
C ARG A 67 -32.67 -34.92 11.92
N ARG A 68 -32.92 -35.30 10.66
CA ARG A 68 -33.61 -36.54 10.32
C ARG A 68 -32.91 -37.78 10.89
N TRP A 69 -31.58 -37.83 10.81
CA TRP A 69 -30.81 -38.94 11.40
C TRP A 69 -30.86 -38.95 12.93
N ILE A 70 -30.80 -37.79 13.60
CA ILE A 70 -30.89 -37.71 15.06
C ILE A 70 -32.24 -38.22 15.57
N GLU A 71 -33.32 -37.94 14.82
CA GLU A 71 -34.69 -38.37 15.14
C GLU A 71 -34.89 -39.87 14.97
N THR A 72 -34.43 -40.47 13.85
CA THR A 72 -34.72 -41.89 13.59
C THR A 72 -33.62 -42.84 14.05
N ARG A 73 -32.39 -42.36 14.23
CA ARG A 73 -31.17 -43.16 14.52
C ARG A 73 -30.91 -44.31 13.54
N ASP A 74 -31.41 -44.17 12.32
CA ASP A 74 -31.33 -45.19 11.27
C ASP A 74 -30.01 -45.11 10.46
N GLY A 75 -29.53 -46.29 10.02
CA GLY A 75 -28.30 -46.43 9.25
C GLY A 75 -28.38 -45.85 7.83
N GLN A 76 -29.53 -45.93 7.15
CA GLN A 76 -29.69 -45.34 5.81
C GLN A 76 -29.72 -43.80 5.89
N HIS A 77 -30.43 -43.23 6.86
CA HIS A 77 -30.42 -41.79 7.09
C HIS A 77 -29.02 -41.26 7.45
N TYR A 78 -28.20 -42.05 8.15
CA TYR A 78 -26.79 -41.71 8.36
C TYR A 78 -26.00 -41.63 7.05
N GLN A 79 -26.20 -42.59 6.13
CA GLN A 79 -25.54 -42.56 4.81
C GLN A 79 -25.95 -41.32 3.99
N GLU A 80 -27.23 -40.95 4.02
CA GLU A 80 -27.72 -39.71 3.38
C GLU A 80 -27.06 -38.46 3.99
N TYR A 81 -26.97 -38.39 5.31
CA TYR A 81 -26.25 -37.33 6.02
C TYR A 81 -24.76 -37.29 5.64
N ALA A 82 -24.08 -38.44 5.61
CA ALA A 82 -22.66 -38.53 5.24
C ALA A 82 -22.41 -38.02 3.81
N LYS A 83 -23.29 -38.39 2.85
CA LYS A 83 -23.26 -37.87 1.48
C LYS A 83 -23.48 -36.34 1.46
N ALA A 84 -24.45 -35.84 2.20
CA ALA A 84 -24.72 -34.40 2.29
C ALA A 84 -23.57 -33.61 2.93
N ARG A 85 -22.95 -34.14 4.00
CA ARG A 85 -21.76 -33.60 4.66
C ARG A 85 -20.57 -33.51 3.70
N ASN A 86 -20.28 -34.60 2.99
CA ASN A 86 -19.16 -34.62 2.04
C ASN A 86 -19.40 -33.70 0.84
N LYS A 87 -20.66 -33.49 0.43
CA LYS A 87 -21.02 -32.50 -0.59
C LYS A 87 -20.83 -31.07 -0.07
N GLU A 88 -21.30 -30.78 1.14
CA GLU A 88 -21.16 -29.47 1.78
C GLU A 88 -19.70 -29.08 1.98
N ALA A 89 -18.85 -30.00 2.45
CA ALA A 89 -17.41 -29.76 2.58
C ALA A 89 -16.75 -29.42 1.23
N ARG A 90 -17.13 -30.15 0.15
CA ARG A 90 -16.65 -29.88 -1.21
C ARG A 90 -17.07 -28.52 -1.72
N GLU A 91 -18.34 -28.15 -1.56
CA GLU A 91 -18.85 -26.85 -2.02
C GLU A 91 -18.25 -25.69 -1.21
N CYS A 92 -18.09 -25.83 0.10
CA CYS A 92 -17.38 -24.84 0.92
C CYS A 92 -15.93 -24.63 0.46
N ARG A 93 -15.20 -25.72 0.17
CA ARG A 93 -13.83 -25.65 -0.35
C ARG A 93 -13.79 -24.92 -1.70
N LYS A 94 -14.67 -25.29 -2.63
CA LYS A 94 -14.76 -24.62 -3.94
C LYS A 94 -15.08 -23.12 -3.82
N ALA A 95 -16.01 -22.76 -2.95
CA ALA A 95 -16.41 -21.38 -2.73
C ALA A 95 -15.27 -20.53 -2.15
N LYS A 96 -14.49 -21.09 -1.19
CA LYS A 96 -13.28 -20.45 -0.68
C LYS A 96 -12.21 -20.25 -1.77
N ILE A 97 -11.93 -21.29 -2.56
CA ILE A 97 -10.98 -21.21 -3.68
C ILE A 97 -11.42 -20.13 -4.70
N ARG A 98 -12.72 -20.06 -5.02
CA ARG A 98 -13.26 -19.01 -5.92
C ARG A 98 -13.04 -17.60 -5.36
N LEU A 99 -13.30 -17.41 -4.07
CA LEU A 99 -13.06 -16.11 -3.42
C LEU A 99 -11.57 -15.76 -3.48
N GLU A 100 -10.69 -16.67 -3.07
CA GLU A 100 -9.23 -16.46 -3.07
C GLU A 100 -8.70 -16.16 -4.48
N LYS A 101 -9.22 -16.86 -5.49
CA LYS A 101 -8.92 -16.57 -6.90
C LYS A 101 -9.30 -15.14 -7.29
N THR A 102 -10.51 -14.72 -6.95
CA THR A 102 -11.00 -13.36 -7.22
C THR A 102 -10.16 -12.30 -6.53
N VAL A 103 -9.81 -12.53 -5.25
CA VAL A 103 -8.95 -11.63 -4.47
C VAL A 103 -7.56 -11.52 -5.09
N ALA A 104 -6.97 -12.64 -5.53
CA ALA A 104 -5.66 -12.67 -6.16
C ALA A 104 -5.64 -11.93 -7.52
N GLU A 105 -6.66 -12.12 -8.36
CA GLU A 105 -6.81 -11.42 -9.64
C GLU A 105 -6.98 -9.91 -9.47
N GLN A 106 -7.71 -9.50 -8.43
CA GLN A 106 -7.97 -8.10 -8.15
C GLN A 106 -6.84 -7.41 -7.38
N ALA A 107 -5.88 -8.13 -6.80
CA ALA A 107 -4.88 -7.56 -5.90
C ALA A 107 -4.13 -6.35 -6.48
N LYS A 108 -3.86 -6.33 -7.80
CA LYS A 108 -3.22 -5.20 -8.48
C LYS A 108 -4.18 -4.03 -8.76
N ARG A 109 -5.41 -4.32 -9.19
CA ARG A 109 -6.39 -3.30 -9.65
C ARG A 109 -7.19 -2.71 -8.49
N ASN A 110 -7.42 -3.49 -7.45
CA ASN A 110 -8.14 -3.12 -6.24
C ASN A 110 -7.38 -3.60 -5.00
N PRO A 111 -6.30 -2.90 -4.59
CA PRO A 111 -5.53 -3.26 -3.41
C PRO A 111 -6.36 -3.29 -2.12
N LYS A 112 -7.46 -2.50 -2.05
CA LYS A 112 -8.34 -2.46 -0.88
C LYS A 112 -9.06 -3.79 -0.64
N SER A 113 -9.50 -4.49 -1.68
CA SER A 113 -10.17 -5.80 -1.52
C SER A 113 -9.21 -6.84 -0.96
N PHE A 114 -7.97 -6.86 -1.47
CA PHE A 114 -6.88 -7.69 -0.94
C PHE A 114 -6.56 -7.35 0.51
N CYS A 115 -6.32 -6.08 0.84
CA CYS A 115 -6.03 -5.66 2.22
C CYS A 115 -7.18 -5.99 3.18
N SER A 116 -8.43 -5.84 2.75
CA SER A 116 -9.61 -6.23 3.55
C SER A 116 -9.65 -7.74 3.80
N TYR A 117 -9.41 -8.55 2.78
CA TYR A 117 -9.35 -10.01 2.92
C TYR A 117 -8.22 -10.45 3.86
N VAL A 118 -7.02 -9.92 3.67
CA VAL A 118 -5.87 -10.17 4.55
C VAL A 118 -6.19 -9.77 5.99
N LYS A 119 -6.72 -8.57 6.21
CA LYS A 119 -7.08 -8.10 7.56
C LYS A 119 -8.11 -9.04 8.20
N ALA A 120 -9.13 -9.48 7.47
CA ALA A 120 -10.11 -10.44 7.99
C ALA A 120 -9.50 -11.81 8.37
N LYS A 121 -8.40 -12.22 7.73
CA LYS A 121 -7.70 -13.49 7.98
C LYS A 121 -6.60 -13.42 9.03
N THR A 122 -5.97 -12.27 9.15
CA THR A 122 -4.78 -12.05 9.99
C THR A 122 -5.04 -11.19 11.21
N SER A 123 -6.21 -10.56 11.31
CA SER A 123 -6.62 -9.88 12.53
C SER A 123 -6.78 -10.92 13.62
N THR A 124 -5.79 -11.01 14.50
CA THR A 124 -6.00 -11.56 15.83
C THR A 124 -7.11 -10.71 16.47
N ARG A 125 -8.07 -11.34 17.15
CA ARG A 125 -8.91 -10.60 18.11
C ARG A 125 -8.01 -10.20 19.27
N SER A 126 -7.19 -9.17 19.07
CA SER A 126 -6.42 -8.56 20.14
C SER A 126 -7.35 -7.63 20.89
N GLY A 127 -8.16 -8.19 21.78
CA GLY A 127 -8.47 -7.42 22.98
C GLY A 127 -7.14 -7.21 23.69
N ILE A 128 -6.85 -5.98 24.10
CA ILE A 128 -5.79 -5.76 25.09
C ILE A 128 -6.18 -6.64 26.28
N GLY A 129 -5.25 -7.50 26.73
CA GLY A 129 -5.47 -8.31 27.92
C GLY A 129 -5.81 -7.42 29.10
N ASP A 130 -6.46 -7.96 30.11
CA ASP A 130 -6.85 -7.14 31.24
C ASP A 130 -5.60 -6.55 31.92
N LEU A 131 -5.65 -5.25 32.20
CA LEU A 131 -4.51 -4.52 32.76
C LEU A 131 -4.67 -4.44 34.27
N LYS A 132 -3.59 -4.71 35.00
CA LYS A 132 -3.60 -4.55 36.46
C LYS A 132 -3.28 -3.09 36.79
N ARG A 133 -4.09 -2.47 37.64
CA ARG A 133 -3.86 -1.15 38.21
C ARG A 133 -2.88 -1.23 39.38
N ASP A 134 -2.34 -0.10 39.78
CA ASP A 134 -1.41 0.00 40.93
C ASP A 134 -2.10 -0.36 42.26
N ASP A 135 -3.41 -0.16 42.37
CA ASP A 135 -4.23 -0.57 43.53
C ASP A 135 -4.52 -2.09 43.58
N GLY A 136 -4.04 -2.85 42.59
CA GLY A 136 -4.24 -4.29 42.49
C GLY A 136 -5.51 -4.74 41.76
N THR A 137 -6.41 -3.81 41.40
CA THR A 137 -7.62 -4.11 40.64
C THR A 137 -7.33 -4.32 39.15
N ILE A 138 -8.30 -4.89 38.43
CA ILE A 138 -8.14 -5.28 37.03
C ILE A 138 -9.05 -4.40 36.15
N ALA A 139 -8.46 -3.76 35.15
CA ALA A 139 -9.15 -3.03 34.10
C ALA A 139 -9.49 -3.97 32.94
N SER A 140 -10.78 -4.28 32.80
CA SER A 140 -11.28 -5.25 31.80
C SER A 140 -12.00 -4.57 30.63
N THR A 141 -12.53 -3.36 30.82
CA THR A 141 -13.18 -2.60 29.74
C THR A 141 -12.18 -1.74 28.96
N ASP A 142 -12.48 -1.44 27.68
CA ASP A 142 -11.59 -0.63 26.84
C ASP A 142 -11.36 0.79 27.41
N LYS A 143 -12.38 1.37 28.05
CA LYS A 143 -12.29 2.69 28.71
C LYS A 143 -11.35 2.64 29.92
N GLU A 144 -11.48 1.62 30.76
CA GLU A 144 -10.60 1.44 31.91
C GLU A 144 -9.16 1.18 31.48
N LYS A 145 -8.96 0.34 30.45
CA LYS A 145 -7.64 0.06 29.89
C LYS A 145 -6.98 1.32 29.34
N ALA A 146 -7.73 2.16 28.62
CA ALA A 146 -7.24 3.43 28.12
C ALA A 146 -6.85 4.39 29.27
N GLN A 147 -7.65 4.44 30.34
CA GLN A 147 -7.35 5.26 31.50
C GLN A 147 -6.07 4.82 32.19
N VAL A 148 -5.91 3.52 32.47
CA VAL A 148 -4.70 2.97 33.10
C VAL A 148 -3.44 3.29 32.30
N LEU A 149 -3.51 3.15 30.98
CA LEU A 149 -2.39 3.52 30.10
C LEU A 149 -2.11 5.02 30.13
N ASN A 150 -3.16 5.85 30.10
CA ASN A 150 -3.01 7.30 30.15
C ASN A 150 -2.36 7.76 31.46
N ASP A 151 -2.81 7.22 32.60
CA ASP A 151 -2.28 7.53 33.93
C ASP A 151 -0.81 7.10 34.04
N PHE A 152 -0.47 5.91 33.54
CA PHE A 152 0.91 5.43 33.50
C PHE A 152 1.79 6.29 32.58
N PHE A 153 1.31 6.65 31.39
CA PHE A 153 2.10 7.49 30.49
C PHE A 153 2.31 8.88 31.09
N GLN A 154 1.28 9.47 31.68
CA GLN A 154 1.39 10.75 32.37
C GLN A 154 2.42 10.69 33.50
N SER A 155 2.46 9.60 34.28
CA SER A 155 3.41 9.48 35.40
C SER A 155 4.87 9.30 34.98
N VAL A 156 5.13 8.79 33.77
CA VAL A 156 6.49 8.67 33.22
C VAL A 156 6.91 9.85 32.35
N PHE A 157 5.98 10.77 32.04
CA PHE A 157 6.34 12.03 31.43
C PHE A 157 7.12 12.87 32.43
N THR A 158 8.18 13.52 31.95
CA THR A 158 8.90 14.50 32.76
C THR A 158 7.93 15.64 33.08
N GLU A 159 7.57 15.79 34.36
CA GLU A 159 6.98 17.03 34.85
C GLU A 159 8.08 18.09 34.73
N GLU A 160 8.09 18.81 33.61
CA GLU A 160 8.86 20.04 33.54
C GLU A 160 8.32 20.95 34.64
N PRO A 161 9.17 21.47 35.54
CA PRO A 161 8.70 22.40 36.57
C PRO A 161 7.94 23.53 35.87
N ASP A 162 6.90 24.03 36.52
CA ASP A 162 6.24 25.31 36.21
C ASP A 162 7.22 26.49 36.44
N GLY A 163 8.47 26.36 35.99
CA GLY A 163 9.32 27.50 35.75
C GLY A 163 8.64 28.40 34.72
N GLU A 164 9.02 29.67 34.70
CA GLU A 164 8.56 30.57 33.66
C GLU A 164 8.85 29.92 32.29
N LEU A 165 7.81 29.40 31.64
CA LEU A 165 7.85 29.07 30.22
C LEU A 165 8.57 30.24 29.55
N PRO A 166 9.59 30.01 28.71
CA PRO A 166 10.28 31.09 28.04
C PRO A 166 9.21 31.98 27.42
N LYS A 167 9.11 33.23 27.91
CA LYS A 167 8.03 34.13 27.50
C LYS A 167 8.07 34.13 25.99
N ALA A 168 7.02 33.56 25.38
CA ALA A 168 6.92 33.53 23.94
C ALA A 168 7.19 34.95 23.46
N PRO A 169 8.15 35.16 22.54
CA PRO A 169 8.53 36.50 22.13
C PRO A 169 7.25 37.26 21.80
N GLN A 170 6.96 38.30 22.58
CA GLN A 170 5.85 39.18 22.29
C GLN A 170 6.24 39.94 21.04
N PHE A 171 5.76 39.44 19.90
CA PHE A 171 5.86 40.17 18.66
C PHE A 171 4.91 41.36 18.79
N ALA A 172 5.49 42.56 18.94
CA ALA A 172 4.75 43.80 18.74
C ALA A 172 4.40 43.88 17.25
N PHE A 173 3.17 43.50 16.90
CA PHE A 173 2.68 43.65 15.55
C PHE A 173 2.33 45.14 15.35
N ASN A 174 3.18 45.86 14.60
CA ASN A 174 3.02 47.30 14.37
C ASN A 174 1.80 47.63 13.47
N SER A 175 1.14 46.63 12.89
CA SER A 175 -0.02 46.83 12.03
C SER A 175 -0.90 45.56 11.97
N PRO A 176 -2.23 45.70 11.93
CA PRO A 176 -3.13 44.57 11.70
C PRO A 176 -2.95 43.98 10.30
N LEU A 177 -3.16 42.67 10.15
CA LEU A 177 -3.21 41.98 8.86
C LEU A 177 -4.48 42.38 8.09
N THR A 178 -4.40 43.49 7.36
CA THR A 178 -5.53 44.02 6.58
C THR A 178 -5.64 43.45 5.16
N ASN A 179 -4.58 42.78 4.68
CA ASN A 179 -4.50 42.23 3.32
C ASN A 179 -5.05 40.80 3.16
N LEU A 180 -5.53 40.19 4.24
CA LEU A 180 -6.11 38.85 4.21
C LEU A 180 -7.64 38.95 4.18
N ASP A 181 -8.22 38.72 3.01
CA ASP A 181 -9.68 38.67 2.83
C ASP A 181 -10.13 37.23 2.57
N PHE A 182 -11.10 36.77 3.36
CA PHE A 182 -11.69 35.45 3.23
C PHE A 182 -12.93 35.54 2.33
N LYS A 183 -12.79 35.18 1.06
CA LYS A 183 -13.93 35.10 0.15
C LYS A 183 -14.74 33.83 0.43
N THR A 184 -16.06 33.99 0.53
CA THR A 184 -16.99 32.86 0.71
C THR A 184 -16.80 31.78 -0.35
N GLU A 185 -16.52 32.19 -1.58
CA GLU A 185 -16.29 31.30 -2.71
C GLU A 185 -15.06 30.40 -2.52
N ASP A 186 -13.99 30.93 -1.94
CA ASP A 186 -12.75 30.18 -1.73
C ASP A 186 -12.94 29.14 -0.61
N ILE A 187 -13.66 29.51 0.46
CA ILE A 187 -14.03 28.57 1.54
C ILE A 187 -14.89 27.45 0.98
N ARG A 188 -15.90 27.78 0.16
CA ARG A 188 -16.75 26.79 -0.51
C ARG A 188 -15.93 25.81 -1.36
N LYS A 189 -15.00 26.31 -2.18
CA LYS A 189 -14.08 25.48 -2.99
C LYS A 189 -13.20 24.57 -2.13
N LEU A 190 -12.75 25.05 -0.97
CA LEU A 190 -11.95 24.24 -0.04
C LEU A 190 -12.80 23.14 0.60
N LEU A 191 -14.01 23.45 1.06
CA LEU A 191 -14.92 22.48 1.66
C LEU A 191 -15.32 21.38 0.67
N THR A 192 -15.64 21.74 -0.57
CA THR A 192 -16.00 20.77 -1.63
C THR A 192 -14.83 19.89 -2.06
N LYS A 193 -13.58 20.36 -1.93
CA LYS A 193 -12.36 19.58 -2.23
C LYS A 193 -12.03 18.53 -1.16
N LEU A 194 -12.65 18.61 0.02
CA LEU A 194 -12.41 17.63 1.10
C LEU A 194 -12.87 16.23 0.68
N LYS A 195 -12.19 15.21 1.21
CA LYS A 195 -12.52 13.81 0.93
C LYS A 195 -13.58 13.33 1.92
N SER A 196 -14.82 13.20 1.47
CA SER A 196 -16.00 12.81 2.28
C SER A 196 -15.83 11.53 3.13
N GLY A 197 -15.01 10.57 2.69
CA GLY A 197 -14.76 9.31 3.41
C GLY A 197 -13.62 9.35 4.45
N LYS A 198 -13.23 10.53 4.94
CA LYS A 198 -12.21 10.68 6.00
C LYS A 198 -12.86 10.70 7.38
N ALA A 199 -12.08 10.33 8.40
CA ALA A 199 -12.51 10.42 9.79
C ALA A 199 -12.69 11.90 10.17
N ALA A 200 -13.57 12.16 11.13
CA ALA A 200 -13.75 13.48 11.70
C ALA A 200 -12.45 13.99 12.32
N GLY A 201 -12.26 15.31 12.30
CA GLY A 201 -11.11 15.95 12.94
C GLY A 201 -11.26 16.01 14.45
N PRO A 202 -10.35 16.74 15.13
CA PRO A 202 -10.48 17.04 16.57
C PRO A 202 -11.79 17.75 16.95
N ASP A 203 -12.46 18.34 15.96
CA ASP A 203 -13.77 18.99 16.04
C ASP A 203 -14.95 18.00 16.02
N ASP A 204 -14.71 16.70 15.79
CA ASP A 204 -15.73 15.65 15.63
C ASP A 204 -16.79 15.95 14.54
N ILE A 205 -16.47 16.82 13.56
CA ILE A 205 -17.32 17.11 12.41
C ILE A 205 -17.02 16.11 11.29
N PRO A 206 -17.99 15.27 10.86
CA PRO A 206 -17.79 14.37 9.74
C PRO A 206 -17.49 15.13 8.45
N THR A 207 -16.43 14.73 7.73
CA THR A 207 -16.02 15.42 6.49
C THR A 207 -17.11 15.43 5.42
N ILE A 208 -17.94 14.38 5.38
CA ILE A 208 -19.10 14.31 4.46
C ILE A 208 -20.12 15.42 4.72
N LEU A 209 -20.33 15.81 5.98
CA LEU A 209 -21.26 16.89 6.33
C LEU A 209 -20.75 18.21 5.74
N LEU A 210 -19.47 18.50 5.94
CA LEU A 210 -18.80 19.69 5.40
C LEU A 210 -18.85 19.74 3.86
N THR A 211 -18.57 18.62 3.19
CA THR A 211 -18.59 18.58 1.72
C THR A 211 -19.99 18.77 1.15
N GLU A 212 -21.00 18.15 1.77
CA GLU A 212 -22.39 18.19 1.26
C GLU A 212 -23.07 19.53 1.56
N THR A 213 -22.74 20.15 2.69
CA THR A 213 -23.36 21.41 3.13
C THR A 213 -22.47 22.63 2.87
N ALA A 214 -21.45 22.48 2.00
CA ALA A 214 -20.45 23.52 1.71
C ALA A 214 -21.07 24.87 1.31
N GLU A 215 -22.16 24.87 0.53
CA GLU A 215 -22.87 26.10 0.15
C GLU A 215 -23.44 26.85 1.36
N ALA A 216 -24.04 26.12 2.30
CA ALA A 216 -24.66 26.71 3.48
C ALA A 216 -23.62 27.11 4.55
N LEU A 217 -22.52 26.36 4.65
CA LEU A 217 -21.50 26.57 5.69
C LEU A 217 -20.40 27.56 5.31
N ALA A 218 -20.26 27.91 4.02
CA ALA A 218 -19.19 28.81 3.59
C ALA A 218 -19.28 30.20 4.24
N LEU A 219 -20.50 30.74 4.41
CA LEU A 219 -20.73 32.03 5.03
C LEU A 219 -20.42 32.06 6.54
N PRO A 220 -20.96 31.16 7.39
CA PRO A 220 -20.61 31.17 8.81
C PRO A 220 -19.13 30.91 9.08
N ILE A 221 -18.48 30.03 8.31
CA ILE A 221 -17.03 29.77 8.45
C ILE A 221 -16.22 31.02 8.07
N ARG A 222 -16.62 31.76 7.03
CA ARG A 222 -16.02 33.06 6.69
C ARG A 222 -16.08 34.03 7.87
N ILE A 223 -17.26 34.17 8.48
CA ILE A 223 -17.48 35.11 9.60
C ILE A 223 -16.58 34.73 10.78
N ILE A 224 -16.54 33.44 11.14
CA ILE A 224 -15.71 32.95 12.25
C ILE A 224 -14.22 33.16 11.98
N PHE A 225 -13.73 32.87 10.77
CA PHE A 225 -12.33 33.09 10.41
C PHE A 225 -11.95 34.56 10.39
N ARG A 226 -12.87 35.43 9.94
CA ARG A 226 -12.66 36.88 9.99
C ARG A 226 -12.58 37.38 11.43
N LYS A 227 -13.51 36.95 12.30
CA LYS A 227 -13.47 37.26 13.73
C LYS A 227 -12.22 36.74 14.41
N SER A 228 -11.78 35.53 14.08
CA SER A 228 -10.54 34.94 14.59
C SER A 228 -9.32 35.79 14.25
N LEU A 229 -9.27 36.34 13.03
CA LEU A 229 -8.22 37.25 12.59
C LEU A 229 -8.29 38.61 13.30
N ASP A 230 -9.49 39.19 13.42
CA ASP A 230 -9.71 40.51 14.03
C ASP A 230 -9.47 40.49 15.55
N GLU A 231 -9.87 39.42 16.24
CA GLU A 231 -9.69 39.24 17.69
C GLU A 231 -8.33 38.62 18.05
N GLY A 232 -7.57 38.11 17.07
CA GLY A 232 -6.28 37.45 17.30
C GLY A 232 -6.38 36.14 18.10
N ARG A 233 -7.55 35.48 18.06
CA ARG A 233 -7.86 34.28 18.85
C ARG A 233 -8.32 33.17 17.92
N VAL A 234 -7.77 31.96 18.05
CA VAL A 234 -8.20 30.78 17.28
C VAL A 234 -9.15 29.95 18.14
N PRO A 235 -10.35 29.62 17.67
CA PRO A 235 -11.36 28.87 18.45
C PRO A 235 -11.05 27.36 18.56
N ILE A 236 -9.80 26.98 18.82
CA ILE A 236 -9.35 25.57 18.85
C ILE A 236 -8.45 25.33 20.06
N LYS A 237 -8.66 24.20 20.77
CA LYS A 237 -7.70 23.63 21.73
C LYS A 237 -6.40 23.23 21.02
N ASN A 238 -5.34 23.98 21.34
CA ASN A 238 -3.90 23.68 21.27
C ASN A 238 -3.46 22.57 20.31
N SER A 239 -2.97 22.96 19.12
CA SER A 239 -2.08 22.13 18.33
C SER A 239 -0.85 22.95 17.93
N THR A 240 0.16 22.94 18.79
CA THR A 240 1.49 23.49 18.52
C THR A 240 2.32 22.45 17.79
N SER A 241 2.62 22.68 16.50
CA SER A 241 3.60 21.88 15.75
C SER A 241 4.84 22.73 15.47
N GLY A 242 5.94 22.44 16.17
CA GLY A 242 7.22 23.15 16.08
C GLY A 242 8.05 22.76 14.86
N ILE A 243 8.94 23.68 14.46
CA ILE A 243 9.92 23.50 13.38
C ILE A 243 11.10 22.66 13.91
N HIS A 244 11.47 21.56 13.23
CA HIS A 244 12.60 20.72 13.59
C HIS A 244 13.86 21.03 12.74
N PRO A 245 15.06 21.12 13.35
CA PRO A 245 16.31 21.28 12.61
C PRO A 245 16.67 20.01 11.81
N LEU A 246 17.19 20.20 10.59
CA LEU A 246 17.57 19.12 9.68
C LEU A 246 18.88 18.44 10.13
N LYS A 247 18.86 17.11 10.22
CA LYS A 247 20.05 16.28 10.51
C LYS A 247 20.69 15.80 9.20
N THR A 248 22.02 15.73 9.18
CA THR A 248 22.78 15.08 8.10
C THR A 248 22.53 13.57 8.09
N SER A 249 22.29 12.99 6.91
CA SER A 249 22.07 11.54 6.72
C SER A 249 23.22 10.89 5.93
N LYS A 250 23.52 9.61 6.21
CA LYS A 250 24.52 8.81 5.48
C LYS A 250 23.96 8.09 4.25
N ALA A 251 22.64 8.03 4.14
CA ALA A 251 21.93 7.44 3.02
C ALA A 251 20.66 8.26 2.75
N GLU A 252 20.36 8.45 1.48
CA GLU A 252 19.21 9.24 1.03
C GLU A 252 18.29 8.36 0.19
N LYS A 253 16.97 8.58 0.33
CA LYS A 253 15.99 7.80 -0.41
C LYS A 253 15.41 8.67 -1.52
N ASP A 254 15.83 8.39 -2.75
CA ASP A 254 15.35 9.07 -3.92
C ASP A 254 14.48 8.14 -4.79
N LEU A 255 13.29 8.60 -5.15
CA LEU A 255 12.28 7.86 -5.93
C LEU A 255 12.04 6.41 -5.44
N GLY A 256 12.28 6.12 -4.16
CA GLY A 256 12.11 4.77 -3.60
C GLY A 256 13.35 3.88 -3.62
N VAL A 257 14.49 4.37 -4.11
CA VAL A 257 15.81 3.72 -4.05
C VAL A 257 16.64 4.38 -2.97
N VAL A 258 17.23 3.59 -2.07
CA VAL A 258 18.15 4.10 -1.04
C VAL A 258 19.56 4.10 -1.61
N VAL A 259 20.20 5.27 -1.62
CA VAL A 259 21.57 5.47 -2.08
C VAL A 259 22.42 5.89 -0.89
N ASP A 260 23.45 5.11 -0.57
CA ASP A 260 24.41 5.49 0.46
C ASP A 260 25.53 6.37 -0.09
N SER A 261 26.29 6.98 0.83
CA SER A 261 27.46 7.82 0.49
C SER A 261 28.56 7.12 -0.32
N GLN A 262 28.57 5.78 -0.39
CA GLN A 262 29.55 4.98 -1.13
C GLN A 262 28.99 4.42 -2.45
N LEU A 263 27.75 4.78 -2.81
CA LEU A 263 27.00 4.24 -3.96
C LEU A 263 26.86 2.70 -3.90
N ASN A 264 26.79 2.14 -2.70
CA ASN A 264 26.46 0.74 -2.48
C ASN A 264 24.95 0.60 -2.26
N PHE A 265 24.37 -0.46 -2.83
CA PHE A 265 22.95 -0.75 -2.77
C PHE A 265 22.59 -1.87 -1.80
N LYS A 266 23.54 -2.33 -0.97
CA LYS A 266 23.34 -3.39 0.02
C LYS A 266 22.15 -3.10 0.94
N ASP A 267 22.06 -1.89 1.49
CA ASP A 267 20.97 -1.52 2.39
C ASP A 267 19.63 -1.46 1.66
N HIS A 268 19.61 -0.92 0.45
CA HIS A 268 18.43 -0.91 -0.42
C HIS A 268 17.92 -2.32 -0.73
N ILE A 269 18.83 -3.21 -1.14
CA ILE A 269 18.52 -4.61 -1.47
C ILE A 269 18.00 -5.34 -0.23
N SER A 270 18.66 -5.17 0.92
CA SER A 270 18.22 -5.77 2.19
C SER A 270 16.82 -5.31 2.59
N GLN A 271 16.52 -4.02 2.43
CA GLN A 271 15.19 -3.47 2.66
C GLN A 271 14.15 -4.06 1.68
N ALA A 272 14.49 -4.17 0.40
CA ALA A 272 13.61 -4.76 -0.63
C ALA A 272 13.33 -6.25 -0.35
N VAL A 273 14.35 -7.05 -0.06
CA VAL A 273 14.27 -8.47 0.32
C VAL A 273 13.44 -8.64 1.58
N THR A 274 13.69 -7.83 2.61
CA THR A 274 12.93 -7.87 3.87
C THR A 274 11.45 -7.55 3.62
N LYS A 275 11.16 -6.50 2.84
CA LYS A 275 9.79 -6.11 2.51
C LYS A 275 9.08 -7.19 1.69
N ALA A 276 9.75 -7.78 0.70
CA ALA A 276 9.23 -8.87 -0.11
C ALA A 276 8.92 -10.12 0.75
N ASN A 277 9.83 -10.50 1.64
CA ASN A 277 9.63 -11.61 2.59
C ASN A 277 8.45 -11.37 3.54
N ARG A 278 8.25 -10.13 4.03
CA ARG A 278 7.06 -9.78 4.85
C ARG A 278 5.77 -10.00 4.08
N ILE A 279 5.71 -9.58 2.83
CA ILE A 279 4.54 -9.81 1.96
C ILE A 279 4.33 -11.31 1.70
N LEU A 280 5.39 -12.09 1.47
CA LEU A 280 5.27 -13.55 1.37
C LEU A 280 4.69 -14.17 2.65
N GLY A 281 5.10 -13.68 3.82
CA GLY A 281 4.52 -14.09 5.10
C GLY A 281 3.03 -13.77 5.21
N VAL A 282 2.61 -12.60 4.72
CA VAL A 282 1.19 -12.22 4.64
C VAL A 282 0.41 -13.16 3.72
N ILE A 283 0.93 -13.46 2.52
CA ILE A 283 0.29 -14.40 1.57
C ILE A 283 0.13 -15.78 2.23
N ARG A 284 1.21 -16.31 2.82
CA ARG A 284 1.22 -17.62 3.49
C ARG A 284 0.19 -17.72 4.61
N ARG A 285 0.01 -16.67 5.40
CA ARG A 285 -0.94 -16.67 6.53
C ARG A 285 -2.40 -16.41 6.13
N SER A 286 -2.63 -15.77 4.98
CA SER A 286 -3.97 -15.32 4.59
C SER A 286 -4.69 -16.28 3.67
N PHE A 287 -3.98 -16.98 2.79
CA PHE A 287 -4.57 -17.86 1.77
C PHE A 287 -4.55 -19.32 2.25
N ASP A 288 -5.72 -19.93 2.38
CA ASP A 288 -5.84 -21.34 2.78
C ASP A 288 -5.57 -22.28 1.58
N HIS A 289 -5.86 -21.82 0.36
CA HIS A 289 -5.77 -22.60 -0.86
C HIS A 289 -4.95 -21.88 -1.95
N LEU A 290 -3.64 -21.77 -1.72
CA LEU A 290 -2.70 -21.20 -2.67
C LEU A 290 -2.43 -22.16 -3.85
N THR A 291 -3.18 -21.98 -4.94
CA THR A 291 -2.96 -22.65 -6.24
C THR A 291 -1.86 -21.97 -7.06
N ASP A 292 -1.33 -22.65 -8.08
CA ASP A 292 -0.31 -22.11 -9.00
C ASP A 292 -0.76 -20.81 -9.63
N TYR A 293 -2.01 -20.78 -10.13
CA TYR A 293 -2.59 -19.59 -10.72
C TYR A 293 -2.64 -18.43 -9.72
N THR A 294 -3.21 -18.65 -8.54
CA THR A 294 -3.33 -17.59 -7.51
C THR A 294 -1.97 -17.12 -7.02
N PHE A 295 -1.00 -18.03 -6.89
CA PHE A 295 0.38 -17.68 -6.54
C PHE A 295 1.00 -16.78 -7.60
N VAL A 296 0.92 -17.15 -8.88
CA VAL A 296 1.49 -16.35 -9.96
C VAL A 296 0.84 -14.96 -10.02
N GLN A 297 -0.47 -14.83 -9.81
CA GLN A 297 -1.12 -13.51 -9.76
C GLN A 297 -0.57 -12.64 -8.60
N LEU A 298 -0.47 -13.20 -7.40
CA LEU A 298 0.01 -12.48 -6.21
C LEU A 298 1.51 -12.16 -6.29
N TYR A 299 2.34 -13.16 -6.59
CA TYR A 299 3.79 -13.07 -6.63
C TYR A 299 4.27 -12.24 -7.82
N ASN A 300 3.88 -12.62 -9.05
CA ASN A 300 4.41 -12.03 -10.28
C ASN A 300 3.74 -10.68 -10.59
N LYS A 301 2.41 -10.59 -10.53
CA LYS A 301 1.71 -9.42 -11.08
C LYS A 301 1.47 -8.29 -10.08
N ALA A 302 1.29 -8.61 -8.80
CA ALA A 302 0.70 -7.67 -7.85
C ALA A 302 1.63 -7.20 -6.74
N LEU A 303 2.30 -8.10 -6.01
CA LEU A 303 2.79 -7.76 -4.66
C LEU A 303 4.29 -7.93 -4.45
N VAL A 304 4.87 -9.07 -4.81
CA VAL A 304 6.23 -9.43 -4.37
C VAL A 304 7.28 -9.03 -5.41
N ARG A 305 7.12 -9.49 -6.65
CA ARG A 305 8.09 -9.24 -7.73
C ARG A 305 8.32 -7.76 -8.04
N PRO A 306 7.29 -6.88 -8.05
CA PRO A 306 7.53 -5.45 -8.24
C PRO A 306 8.47 -4.84 -7.19
N ILE A 307 8.49 -5.35 -5.95
CA ILE A 307 9.40 -4.88 -4.90
C ILE A 307 10.85 -5.25 -5.24
N LEU A 308 11.06 -6.43 -5.82
CA LEU A 308 12.40 -6.97 -6.15
C LEU A 308 12.93 -6.47 -7.51
N GLU A 309 12.10 -5.87 -8.35
CA GLU A 309 12.50 -5.44 -9.71
C GLU A 309 12.43 -3.92 -9.89
N TYR A 310 11.75 -3.20 -9.00
CA TYR A 310 11.58 -1.76 -9.15
C TYR A 310 12.93 -1.04 -9.11
N GLY A 311 13.25 -0.31 -10.18
CA GLY A 311 14.49 0.46 -10.30
C GLY A 311 15.74 -0.41 -10.51
N HIS A 312 15.60 -1.66 -10.95
CA HIS A 312 16.73 -2.60 -11.11
C HIS A 312 17.87 -2.02 -11.96
N SER A 313 17.56 -1.18 -12.96
CA SER A 313 18.55 -0.51 -13.80
C SER A 313 19.55 0.32 -12.99
N VAL A 314 19.11 0.90 -11.86
CA VAL A 314 19.95 1.72 -10.98
C VAL A 314 20.79 0.87 -10.03
N TRP A 315 20.16 -0.06 -9.30
CA TRP A 315 20.76 -0.68 -8.12
C TRP A 315 21.23 -2.13 -8.31
N GLN A 316 21.26 -2.65 -9.54
CA GLN A 316 21.57 -4.04 -9.84
C GLN A 316 22.74 -4.60 -9.00
N PRO A 317 22.53 -5.69 -8.23
CA PRO A 317 23.55 -6.24 -7.33
C PRO A 317 24.77 -6.74 -8.09
N VAL A 318 25.96 -6.32 -7.65
CA VAL A 318 27.24 -6.80 -8.18
C VAL A 318 27.71 -8.04 -7.41
N LEU A 319 27.52 -8.06 -6.10
CA LEU A 319 27.95 -9.17 -5.26
C LEU A 319 27.01 -10.37 -5.44
N GLU A 320 27.60 -11.55 -5.65
CA GLU A 320 26.85 -12.80 -5.79
C GLU A 320 25.96 -13.07 -4.58
N THR A 321 26.45 -12.77 -3.37
CA THR A 321 25.66 -12.89 -2.13
C THR A 321 24.36 -12.08 -2.18
N LEU A 322 24.40 -10.87 -2.71
CA LEU A 322 23.20 -10.02 -2.87
C LEU A 322 22.27 -10.53 -3.98
N GLN A 323 22.83 -11.12 -5.03
CA GLN A 323 22.04 -11.77 -6.09
C GLN A 323 21.29 -12.98 -5.54
N GLN A 324 21.98 -13.80 -4.74
CA GLN A 324 21.42 -14.95 -4.04
C GLN A 324 20.33 -14.52 -3.05
N ASP A 325 20.56 -13.48 -2.24
CA ASP A 325 19.54 -12.94 -1.30
C ASP A 325 18.22 -12.58 -2.01
N ILE A 326 18.30 -12.01 -3.21
CA ILE A 326 17.13 -11.68 -4.03
C ILE A 326 16.48 -12.95 -4.58
N GLU A 327 17.27 -13.86 -5.15
CA GLU A 327 16.78 -15.11 -5.74
C GLU A 327 16.14 -16.03 -4.68
N ASP A 328 16.65 -16.02 -3.45
CA ASP A 328 16.15 -16.77 -2.31
C ASP A 328 14.73 -16.38 -1.92
N VAL A 329 14.33 -15.13 -2.17
CA VAL A 329 12.92 -14.72 -2.04
C VAL A 329 12.04 -15.52 -3.00
N GLN A 330 12.47 -15.71 -4.25
CA GLN A 330 11.76 -16.53 -5.23
C GLN A 330 11.82 -18.03 -4.88
N ARG A 331 12.98 -18.53 -4.41
CA ARG A 331 13.11 -19.92 -3.93
C ARG A 331 12.15 -20.20 -2.79
N ARG A 332 12.05 -19.28 -1.82
CA ARG A 332 11.13 -19.38 -0.68
C ARG A 332 9.67 -19.24 -1.11
N ALA A 333 9.36 -18.32 -2.02
CA ALA A 333 8.01 -18.10 -2.52
C ALA A 333 7.44 -19.34 -3.21
N THR A 334 8.22 -19.97 -4.10
CA THR A 334 7.79 -21.16 -4.84
C THR A 334 7.56 -22.39 -3.93
N LYS A 335 8.25 -22.47 -2.78
CA LYS A 335 8.01 -23.49 -1.74
C LYS A 335 6.68 -23.33 -0.99
N LEU A 336 5.97 -22.21 -1.13
CA LEU A 336 4.66 -22.01 -0.49
C LEU A 336 3.57 -22.89 -1.10
N ILE A 337 3.77 -23.38 -2.33
CA ILE A 337 2.81 -24.26 -3.01
C ILE A 337 3.09 -25.70 -2.60
N GLY A 338 2.10 -26.34 -1.98
CA GLY A 338 2.26 -27.65 -1.33
C GLY A 338 2.87 -28.74 -2.25
N HIS A 339 2.38 -28.86 -3.49
CA HIS A 339 2.86 -29.90 -4.42
C HIS A 339 4.20 -29.57 -5.10
N LEU A 340 4.74 -28.36 -4.91
CA LEU A 340 6.04 -27.95 -5.45
C LEU A 340 7.15 -27.96 -4.39
N LYS A 341 6.80 -28.05 -3.11
CA LYS A 341 7.71 -27.86 -1.97
C LYS A 341 9.00 -28.70 -2.08
N ASP A 342 8.86 -29.96 -2.47
CA ASP A 342 9.94 -30.95 -2.47
C ASP A 342 10.66 -31.06 -3.83
N LYS A 343 10.22 -30.29 -4.84
CA LYS A 343 10.85 -30.26 -6.15
C LYS A 343 12.10 -29.36 -6.17
N PRO A 344 13.13 -29.70 -6.96
CA PRO A 344 14.28 -28.82 -7.22
C PRO A 344 13.85 -27.44 -7.72
N TYR A 345 14.63 -26.40 -7.42
CA TYR A 345 14.25 -25.03 -7.75
C TYR A 345 14.01 -24.78 -9.25
N PRO A 346 14.88 -25.25 -10.18
CA PRO A 346 14.63 -25.11 -11.61
C PRO A 346 13.33 -25.78 -12.09
N GLU A 347 12.98 -26.93 -11.51
CA GLU A 347 11.72 -27.62 -11.83
C GLU A 347 10.50 -26.81 -11.35
N ARG A 348 10.57 -26.22 -10.14
CA ARG A 348 9.50 -25.31 -9.65
C ARG A 348 9.30 -24.12 -10.58
N LEU A 349 10.39 -23.54 -11.07
CA LEU A 349 10.36 -22.42 -12.01
C LEU A 349 9.73 -22.81 -13.35
N SER A 350 10.09 -23.97 -13.88
CA SER A 350 9.51 -24.52 -15.11
C SER A 350 8.00 -24.74 -15.00
N ILE A 351 7.54 -25.40 -13.93
CA ILE A 351 6.11 -25.67 -13.69
C ILE A 351 5.30 -24.36 -13.60
N LEU A 352 5.83 -23.37 -12.87
CA LEU A 352 5.17 -22.07 -12.70
C LEU A 352 5.40 -21.11 -13.88
N LYS A 353 6.22 -21.50 -14.86
CA LYS A 353 6.67 -20.66 -15.98
C LYS A 353 7.25 -19.32 -15.50
N LEU A 354 8.08 -19.38 -14.46
CA LEU A 354 8.74 -18.22 -13.87
C LEU A 354 10.22 -18.21 -14.23
N LEU A 355 10.67 -17.15 -14.89
CA LEU A 355 12.09 -16.88 -15.11
C LEU A 355 12.81 -16.62 -13.77
N SER A 356 14.09 -16.97 -13.68
CA SER A 356 14.96 -16.52 -12.58
C SER A 356 14.97 -15.00 -12.48
N LEU A 357 15.14 -14.44 -11.28
CA LEU A 357 15.12 -12.98 -11.12
C LEU A 357 16.33 -12.34 -11.78
N GLU A 358 17.46 -13.03 -11.82
CA GLU A 358 18.64 -12.59 -12.56
C GLU A 358 18.39 -12.44 -14.05
N HIS A 359 17.87 -13.49 -14.69
CA HIS A 359 17.53 -13.44 -16.12
C HIS A 359 16.52 -12.32 -16.41
N ARG A 360 15.59 -12.07 -15.49
CA ARG A 360 14.63 -10.96 -15.61
C ARG A 360 15.26 -9.58 -15.48
N ARG A 361 16.26 -9.38 -14.61
CA ARG A 361 17.01 -8.13 -14.54
C ARG A 361 17.78 -7.87 -15.83
N GLY A 362 18.46 -8.89 -16.37
CA GLY A 362 19.12 -8.80 -17.68
C GLY A 362 18.14 -8.46 -18.81
N ARG A 363 16.94 -9.05 -18.80
CA ARG A 363 15.84 -8.68 -19.72
C ARG A 363 15.40 -7.22 -19.56
N GLY A 364 15.26 -6.76 -18.32
CA GLY A 364 14.91 -5.38 -18.01
C GLY A 364 15.96 -4.40 -18.54
N ASP A 365 17.24 -4.70 -18.32
CA ASP A 365 18.37 -3.93 -18.83
C ASP A 365 18.32 -3.77 -20.36
N MET A 366 18.08 -4.86 -21.10
CA MET A 366 17.94 -4.79 -22.58
C MET A 366 16.74 -3.96 -23.03
N ILE A 367 15.62 -4.03 -22.31
CA ILE A 367 14.41 -3.26 -22.62
C ILE A 367 14.64 -1.76 -22.39
N ASP A 368 15.28 -1.40 -21.28
CA ASP A 368 15.57 0.00 -20.97
C ASP A 368 16.59 0.58 -21.96
N LEU A 369 17.59 -0.23 -22.38
CA LEU A 369 18.50 0.17 -23.43
C LEU A 369 17.80 0.34 -24.78
N PHE A 370 16.89 -0.56 -25.16
CA PHE A 370 16.12 -0.42 -26.39
C PHE A 370 15.33 0.89 -26.43
N LYS A 371 14.64 1.24 -25.32
CA LYS A 371 13.90 2.51 -25.22
C LYS A 371 14.82 3.71 -25.33
N TYR A 372 16.01 3.63 -24.75
CA TYR A 372 17.02 4.67 -24.86
C TYR A 372 17.48 4.83 -26.33
N VAL A 373 17.90 3.75 -26.99
CA VAL A 373 18.43 3.78 -28.36
C VAL A 373 17.37 4.17 -29.40
N THR A 374 16.09 3.90 -29.11
CA THR A 374 14.96 4.32 -29.97
C THR A 374 14.42 5.71 -29.68
N GLY A 375 15.02 6.45 -28.73
CA GLY A 375 14.62 7.82 -28.40
C GLY A 375 13.30 7.95 -27.65
N ILE A 376 12.82 6.87 -27.00
CA ILE A 376 11.60 6.90 -26.19
C ILE A 376 11.85 7.64 -24.87
N TYR A 377 13.06 7.53 -24.33
CA TYR A 377 13.46 8.33 -23.17
C TYR A 377 13.94 9.70 -23.63
N ASP A 378 13.35 10.75 -23.05
CA ASP A 378 13.81 12.12 -23.20
C ASP A 378 15.08 12.31 -22.34
N ALA A 379 16.22 11.97 -22.93
CA ALA A 379 17.51 12.11 -22.29
C ALA A 379 18.21 13.36 -22.82
N SER A 380 18.12 14.46 -22.05
CA SER A 380 18.85 15.71 -22.31
C SER A 380 20.38 15.54 -22.36
N ARG A 381 20.90 14.38 -21.93
CA ARG A 381 22.31 14.00 -22.03
C ARG A 381 22.44 12.58 -22.59
N PRO A 382 23.14 12.38 -23.72
CA PRO A 382 23.30 11.04 -24.24
C PRO A 382 24.27 10.22 -23.38
N ILE A 383 23.78 9.16 -22.74
CA ILE A 383 24.52 8.19 -21.93
C ILE A 383 25.30 7.19 -22.80
N PHE A 384 24.80 6.90 -24.00
CA PHE A 384 25.36 5.91 -24.92
C PHE A 384 25.78 6.51 -26.25
N GLU A 385 26.87 5.99 -26.81
CA GLU A 385 27.43 6.38 -28.11
C GLU A 385 27.33 5.21 -29.09
N LEU A 386 26.79 5.47 -30.29
CA LEU A 386 26.71 4.48 -31.36
C LEU A 386 28.10 4.26 -31.96
N ALA A 387 28.45 3.01 -32.21
CA ALA A 387 29.68 2.67 -32.90
C ALA A 387 29.58 3.12 -34.37
N PRO A 388 30.68 3.62 -34.97
CA PRO A 388 30.70 3.94 -36.39
C PRO A 388 30.41 2.69 -37.24
N ASN A 389 29.72 2.89 -38.36
CA ASN A 389 29.22 1.82 -39.23
C ASN A 389 30.36 0.92 -39.76
N SER A 390 30.62 -0.21 -39.08
CA SER A 390 31.43 -1.31 -39.60
C SER A 390 30.51 -2.50 -39.90
N ASN A 391 29.77 -2.42 -41.01
CA ASN A 391 28.72 -3.38 -41.39
C ASN A 391 29.22 -4.78 -41.82
N THR A 392 30.43 -5.19 -41.45
CA THR A 392 30.96 -6.49 -41.85
C THR A 392 30.55 -7.63 -40.91
N ARG A 393 30.26 -7.35 -39.61
CA ARG A 393 29.80 -8.36 -38.63
C ARG A 393 28.91 -7.74 -37.53
N GLY A 394 27.65 -8.15 -37.42
CA GLY A 394 26.71 -7.78 -36.34
C GLY A 394 25.55 -6.88 -36.77
N HIS A 395 24.90 -6.18 -35.82
CA HIS A 395 23.70 -5.36 -36.06
C HIS A 395 24.00 -3.84 -36.18
N SER A 396 23.06 -3.09 -36.76
CA SER A 396 23.16 -1.67 -37.16
C SER A 396 23.23 -0.65 -36.03
N LYS A 397 22.92 -1.05 -34.79
CA LYS A 397 22.79 -0.16 -33.61
C LYS A 397 23.79 -0.51 -32.50
N LYS A 398 25.00 -0.91 -32.87
CA LYS A 398 26.05 -1.26 -31.91
C LYS A 398 26.46 -0.05 -31.08
N LEU A 399 26.84 -0.30 -29.84
CA LEU A 399 27.27 0.72 -28.89
C LEU A 399 28.76 0.59 -28.59
N ILE A 400 29.42 1.73 -28.38
CA ILE A 400 30.83 1.77 -27.95
C ILE A 400 30.91 1.34 -26.49
N LYS A 401 31.71 0.31 -26.21
CA LYS A 401 32.00 -0.12 -24.83
C LYS A 401 33.13 0.73 -24.27
N LYS A 402 32.84 1.60 -23.30
CA LYS A 402 33.87 2.42 -22.66
C LYS A 402 34.69 1.56 -21.69
N ARG A 403 35.98 1.86 -21.57
CA ARG A 403 36.85 1.18 -20.61
C ARG A 403 36.69 1.86 -19.25
N SER A 404 36.44 1.06 -18.21
CA SER A 404 36.31 1.54 -16.83
C SER A 404 37.37 0.90 -15.96
N ARG A 405 38.07 1.71 -15.15
CA ARG A 405 39.10 1.23 -14.21
C ARG A 405 38.50 0.66 -12.92
N LEU A 406 37.36 1.18 -12.49
CA LEU A 406 36.71 0.82 -11.24
C LEU A 406 35.57 -0.17 -11.50
N ALA A 407 35.50 -1.22 -10.67
CA ALA A 407 34.40 -2.20 -10.71
C ALA A 407 33.03 -1.53 -10.50
N VAL A 408 32.97 -0.52 -9.63
CA VAL A 408 31.74 0.27 -9.42
C VAL A 408 31.26 0.83 -10.75
N ARG A 409 32.14 1.50 -11.52
CA ARG A 409 31.79 2.09 -12.82
C ARG A 409 31.47 1.04 -13.90
N SER A 410 32.19 -0.07 -13.97
CA SER A 410 31.92 -1.12 -14.97
C SER A 410 30.55 -1.78 -14.78
N ASN A 411 30.00 -1.73 -13.57
CA ASN A 411 28.68 -2.26 -13.23
C ASN A 411 27.54 -1.23 -13.39
N PHE A 412 27.84 0.02 -13.76
CA PHE A 412 26.80 0.99 -14.09
C PHE A 412 26.01 0.50 -15.29
N PHE A 413 24.73 0.86 -15.32
CA PHE A 413 23.82 0.57 -16.43
C PHE A 413 24.45 0.93 -17.79
N SER A 414 25.13 2.08 -17.90
CA SER A 414 25.74 2.54 -19.15
C SER A 414 26.87 1.64 -19.68
N GLU A 415 27.49 0.83 -18.83
CA GLU A 415 28.64 0.00 -19.19
C GLU A 415 28.26 -1.49 -19.28
N ARG A 416 27.49 -2.01 -18.30
CA ARG A 416 27.20 -3.45 -18.19
C ARG A 416 26.34 -3.99 -19.33
N VAL A 417 25.42 -3.16 -19.85
CA VAL A 417 24.44 -3.58 -20.86
C VAL A 417 25.03 -3.69 -22.27
N VAL A 418 26.15 -2.99 -22.54
CA VAL A 418 26.71 -2.83 -23.89
C VAL A 418 27.10 -4.16 -24.50
N SER A 419 27.72 -5.05 -23.70
CA SER A 419 28.16 -6.36 -24.19
C SER A 419 26.98 -7.25 -24.58
N GLY A 420 25.94 -7.29 -23.73
CA GLY A 420 24.73 -8.05 -24.00
C GLY A 420 24.01 -7.53 -25.24
N TRP A 421 23.87 -6.21 -25.35
CA TRP A 421 23.25 -5.56 -26.51
C TRP A 421 23.95 -5.88 -27.82
N ASN A 422 25.28 -5.68 -27.87
CA ASN A 422 26.07 -5.88 -29.08
C ASN A 422 26.11 -7.34 -29.55
N SER A 423 25.72 -8.30 -28.70
CA SER A 423 25.60 -9.72 -29.02
C SER A 423 24.25 -10.10 -29.64
N LEU A 424 23.24 -9.22 -29.58
CA LEU A 424 21.91 -9.50 -30.10
C LEU A 424 21.89 -9.48 -31.64
N PRO A 425 21.03 -10.29 -32.28
CA PRO A 425 20.89 -10.28 -33.73
C PRO A 425 20.11 -9.05 -34.22
N GLU A 426 20.34 -8.66 -35.49
CA GLU A 426 19.64 -7.54 -36.15
C GLU A 426 18.13 -7.69 -36.05
N SER A 427 17.61 -8.92 -36.19
CA SER A 427 16.17 -9.20 -36.10
C SER A 427 15.56 -8.75 -34.77
N VAL A 428 16.29 -8.86 -33.66
CA VAL A 428 15.81 -8.42 -32.33
C VAL A 428 15.92 -6.90 -32.22
N VAL A 429 17.07 -6.32 -32.59
CA VAL A 429 17.39 -4.90 -32.39
C VAL A 429 16.60 -3.96 -33.31
N SER A 430 16.23 -4.42 -34.51
CA SER A 430 15.41 -3.70 -35.49
C SER A 430 13.90 -3.77 -35.19
N ALA A 431 13.50 -4.15 -33.97
CA ALA A 431 12.09 -4.20 -33.61
C ALA A 431 11.38 -2.84 -33.75
N PRO A 432 10.16 -2.80 -34.33
CA PRO A 432 9.44 -1.54 -34.58
C PRO A 432 8.81 -0.92 -33.33
N SER A 433 8.71 -1.69 -32.24
CA SER A 433 8.10 -1.22 -30.98
C SER A 433 8.71 -1.94 -29.79
N VAL A 434 8.53 -1.37 -28.60
CA VAL A 434 8.98 -1.97 -27.33
C VAL A 434 8.37 -3.36 -27.11
N ASN A 435 7.11 -3.57 -27.51
CA ASN A 435 6.46 -4.87 -27.36
C ASN A 435 6.98 -5.89 -28.39
N ALA A 436 7.23 -5.46 -29.63
CA ALA A 436 7.89 -6.32 -30.61
C ALA A 436 9.31 -6.71 -30.15
N PHE A 437 10.07 -5.77 -29.59
CA PHE A 437 11.40 -6.03 -29.03
C PHE A 437 11.35 -7.07 -27.92
N LYS A 438 10.45 -6.90 -26.94
CA LYS A 438 10.23 -7.87 -25.85
C LYS A 438 9.97 -9.28 -26.39
N ASN A 439 9.05 -9.41 -27.35
CA ASN A 439 8.69 -10.71 -27.90
C ASN A 439 9.85 -11.37 -28.67
N ARG A 440 10.59 -10.58 -29.47
CA ARG A 440 11.75 -11.08 -30.22
C ARG A 440 12.91 -11.46 -29.28
N LEU A 441 13.15 -10.67 -28.24
CA LEU A 441 14.14 -10.97 -27.20
C LEU A 441 13.78 -12.25 -26.44
N ASP A 442 12.52 -12.39 -26.03
CA ASP A 442 12.02 -13.59 -25.34
C ASP A 442 12.14 -14.83 -26.21
N ALA A 443 11.84 -14.72 -27.51
CA ALA A 443 12.01 -15.82 -28.46
C ALA A 443 13.50 -16.19 -28.65
N HIS A 444 14.38 -15.19 -28.75
CA HIS A 444 15.82 -15.41 -28.90
C HIS A 444 16.44 -16.08 -27.66
N TRP A 445 15.97 -15.71 -26.47
CA TRP A 445 16.45 -16.28 -25.22
C TRP A 445 15.71 -17.55 -24.77
N ALA A 446 14.68 -18.01 -25.50
CA ALA A 446 13.84 -19.13 -25.10
C ALA A 446 14.59 -20.45 -24.85
N THR A 447 15.76 -20.63 -25.47
CA THR A 447 16.62 -21.81 -25.31
C THR A 447 17.78 -21.59 -24.34
N HIS A 448 17.88 -20.40 -23.73
CA HIS A 448 19.01 -20.07 -22.88
C HIS A 448 18.96 -20.87 -21.56
N PRO A 449 20.01 -21.61 -21.20
CA PRO A 449 20.02 -22.46 -19.99
C PRO A 449 19.77 -21.69 -18.68
N ALA A 450 20.04 -20.38 -18.65
CA ALA A 450 19.83 -19.52 -17.48
C ALA A 450 18.36 -19.18 -17.16
N ILE A 451 17.41 -19.47 -18.06
CA ILE A 451 15.98 -19.12 -17.90
C ILE A 451 15.42 -19.62 -16.56
N TYR A 452 15.70 -20.89 -16.25
CA TYR A 452 15.22 -21.55 -15.04
C TYR A 452 16.36 -21.96 -14.10
N ASN A 453 17.62 -21.63 -14.44
CA ASN A 453 18.77 -21.93 -13.61
C ASN A 453 19.61 -20.68 -13.35
N PRO A 454 19.45 -20.02 -12.19
CA PRO A 454 20.28 -18.87 -11.84
C PRO A 454 21.76 -19.24 -11.62
N GLU A 455 22.07 -20.51 -11.33
CA GLU A 455 23.45 -20.97 -11.10
C GLU A 455 24.20 -21.20 -12.42
N TYR A 456 23.61 -20.88 -13.59
CA TYR A 456 24.26 -21.06 -14.89
C TYR A 456 25.46 -20.12 -15.11
N TYR A 457 25.44 -18.93 -14.50
CA TYR A 457 26.49 -17.92 -14.68
C TYR A 457 27.58 -17.97 -13.60
N ASN A 458 27.44 -18.85 -12.60
CA ASN A 458 28.33 -18.98 -11.45
C ASN A 458 29.43 -20.01 -11.66
#